data_AF-A0A846ELY9-F1
#
_entry.id   AF-A0A846ELY9-F1
#
_cell.length_a   1.000
_cell.length_b   1.000
_cell.length_c   1.000
_cell.angle_alpha   90.00
_cell.angle_beta   90.00
_cell.angle_gamma   90.00
#
_symmetry.space_group_name_H-M   'P 1'
#
loop_
_entity.id
_entity.type
_entity.pdbx_description
1 polymer ?
#
loop_
_entity_poly.entity_id
_entity_poly.type
_entity_poly.pdbx_seq_one_letter_code
_entity_poly.pdbx_strand_id
1 'polypeptide(L)'
;MQPSIIVKLAIVCLLSLGGFSISSLSFLMTKNARQDQQLKIITDISRYQEIRHYKWANKTQISHFPAHLLHTTKPIMAYSPGGRQNSRFLQIRLQQSPEQIKQLLHHYQKIAKHQYQGGDTNDHLQQPHGVATTFFHTSQSYTEAFPSTYQIFVLKAQPQGRPGFKWYRGSSYGVAINSISAEIVYWAEEW
;
A
#
# COMPACT_ATOMS: atom_id res chain seq x y z
N MET A 1 -67.14 -14.41 3.09
CA MET A 1 -66.50 -15.65 3.58
C MET A 1 -65.17 -15.26 4.21
N GLN A 2 -65.09 -15.29 5.55
CA GLN A 2 -63.92 -14.88 6.31
C GLN A 2 -62.92 -16.04 6.37
N PRO A 3 -61.61 -15.79 6.13
CA PRO A 3 -60.61 -16.84 6.28
C PRO A 3 -60.46 -17.25 7.75
N SER A 4 -60.49 -18.57 7.98
CA SER A 4 -60.40 -19.23 9.27
C SER A 4 -59.17 -18.83 10.08
N ILE A 5 -59.35 -18.63 11.38
CA ILE A 5 -58.35 -18.29 12.40
C ILE A 5 -57.13 -19.25 12.37
N ILE A 6 -57.32 -20.47 11.87
CA ILE A 6 -56.28 -21.50 11.76
C ILE A 6 -55.18 -21.11 10.74
N VAL A 7 -55.53 -20.40 9.66
CA VAL A 7 -54.55 -19.97 8.64
C VAL A 7 -53.69 -18.81 9.14
N LYS A 8 -54.22 -17.96 10.03
CA LYS A 8 -53.45 -16.86 10.64
C LYS A 8 -52.43 -17.35 11.67
N LEU A 9 -52.70 -18.46 12.36
CA LEU A 9 -51.77 -19.04 13.34
C LEU A 9 -50.58 -19.76 12.67
N ALA A 10 -50.76 -20.35 11.49
CA ALA A 10 -49.68 -21.01 10.75
C ALA A 10 -48.59 -20.02 10.23
N ILE A 11 -48.96 -18.77 9.95
CA ILE A 11 -48.04 -17.75 9.43
C ILE A 11 -47.20 -17.11 10.55
N VAL A 12 -47.70 -17.10 11.79
CA VAL A 12 -46.98 -16.53 12.95
C VAL A 12 -45.97 -17.52 13.56
N CYS A 13 -46.18 -18.84 13.42
CA CYS A 13 -45.23 -19.86 13.89
C CYS A 13 -44.01 -20.06 12.97
N LEU A 14 -43.99 -19.53 11.74
CA LEU A 14 -42.87 -19.67 10.80
C LEU A 14 -41.81 -18.57 10.92
N LEU A 15 -41.97 -17.60 11.82
CA LEU A 15 -41.06 -16.46 11.98
C LEU A 15 -40.27 -16.43 13.30
N SER A 16 -40.29 -17.50 14.10
CA SER A 16 -39.71 -17.49 15.46
C SER A 16 -38.74 -18.63 15.79
N LEU A 17 -38.09 -19.25 14.80
CA LEU A 17 -37.03 -20.25 15.04
C LEU A 17 -35.78 -19.92 14.21
N GLY A 18 -34.85 -19.19 14.84
CA GLY A 18 -33.54 -18.89 14.26
C GLY A 18 -32.68 -17.94 15.09
N GLY A 19 -32.68 -18.08 16.41
CA GLY A 19 -31.77 -17.36 17.30
C GLY A 19 -30.43 -18.09 17.46
N PHE A 20 -29.35 -17.36 17.11
CA PHE A 20 -27.96 -17.41 17.58
C PHE A 20 -27.24 -18.75 17.82
N SER A 21 -26.14 -18.95 17.09
CA SER A 21 -24.87 -19.37 17.69
C SER A 21 -23.68 -18.72 16.99
N ILE A 22 -22.74 -18.25 17.82
CA ILE A 22 -21.49 -17.59 17.49
C ILE A 22 -20.48 -18.67 17.12
N SER A 23 -19.77 -18.52 16.00
CA SER A 23 -18.41 -19.03 15.87
C SER A 23 -17.63 -18.15 14.90
N SER A 24 -16.68 -17.42 15.46
CA SER A 24 -15.49 -16.95 14.78
C SER A 24 -14.89 -18.08 13.92
N LEU A 25 -14.99 -17.96 12.60
CA LEU A 25 -14.17 -18.77 11.69
C LEU A 25 -13.45 -17.84 10.72
N SER A 26 -12.23 -17.50 11.13
CA SER A 26 -11.05 -17.33 10.29
C SER A 26 -11.23 -16.50 9.03
N PHE A 27 -10.98 -15.21 9.23
CA PHE A 27 -10.37 -14.31 8.26
C PHE A 27 -9.13 -14.95 7.63
N LEU A 28 -9.29 -15.64 6.52
CA LEU A 28 -8.20 -15.97 5.58
C LEU A 28 -8.76 -15.89 4.16
N MET A 29 -9.07 -14.68 3.72
CA MET A 29 -9.22 -14.39 2.29
C MET A 29 -7.82 -14.37 1.67
N THR A 30 -7.39 -15.50 1.16
CA THR A 30 -6.24 -15.59 0.25
C THR A 30 -6.50 -14.74 -0.99
N LYS A 31 -5.66 -13.71 -1.18
CA LYS A 31 -5.64 -12.75 -2.31
C LYS A 31 -5.21 -13.44 -3.63
N ASN A 32 -5.90 -14.49 -4.07
CA ASN A 32 -5.57 -15.28 -5.27
C ASN A 32 -6.71 -15.33 -6.31
N ALA A 33 -7.41 -14.22 -6.55
CA ALA A 33 -8.43 -14.15 -7.61
C ALA A 33 -8.32 -12.85 -8.42
N ARG A 34 -7.16 -12.62 -9.06
CA ARG A 34 -7.02 -11.81 -10.28
C ARG A 34 -5.91 -12.42 -11.13
N GLN A 35 -6.23 -13.54 -11.76
CA GLN A 35 -5.38 -14.16 -12.75
C GLN A 35 -5.96 -13.82 -14.13
N ASP A 36 -5.52 -12.70 -14.68
CA ASP A 36 -5.25 -12.57 -16.13
C ASP A 36 -4.36 -11.33 -16.38
N GLN A 37 -3.14 -11.61 -16.85
CA GLN A 37 -2.13 -10.68 -17.39
C GLN A 37 -1.54 -9.54 -16.51
N GLN A 38 -1.85 -9.46 -15.21
CA GLN A 38 -1.07 -8.60 -14.31
C GLN A 38 0.27 -9.26 -13.98
N LEU A 39 1.37 -8.56 -14.26
CA LEU A 39 2.70 -8.94 -13.80
C LEU A 39 2.65 -9.28 -12.31
N LYS A 40 3.05 -10.50 -11.96
CA LYS A 40 2.99 -11.02 -10.60
C LYS A 40 3.83 -10.15 -9.68
N ILE A 41 3.19 -9.49 -8.71
CA ILE A 41 3.89 -8.76 -7.65
C ILE A 41 4.75 -9.77 -6.88
N ILE A 42 6.05 -9.49 -6.83
CA ILE A 42 7.04 -10.29 -6.12
C ILE A 42 7.10 -9.77 -4.67
N THR A 43 6.76 -10.64 -3.73
CA THR A 43 6.78 -10.34 -2.29
C THR A 43 7.88 -11.07 -1.53
N ASP A 44 8.59 -11.98 -2.20
CA ASP A 44 9.69 -12.77 -1.63
C ASP A 44 10.91 -11.88 -1.30
N ILE A 45 11.09 -11.61 -0.01
CA ILE A 45 12.14 -10.73 0.50
C ILE A 45 13.56 -11.22 0.17
N SER A 46 13.77 -12.51 -0.05
CA SER A 46 15.09 -13.05 -0.40
C SER A 46 15.62 -12.45 -1.71
N ARG A 47 14.71 -11.98 -2.57
CA ARG A 47 15.02 -11.33 -3.84
C ARG A 47 15.38 -9.86 -3.71
N TYR A 48 15.32 -9.29 -2.51
CA TYR A 48 15.59 -7.86 -2.30
C TYR A 48 16.96 -7.44 -2.86
N GLN A 49 18.00 -8.22 -2.55
CA GLN A 49 19.36 -7.94 -3.01
C GLN A 49 19.47 -8.00 -4.53
N GLU A 50 18.85 -9.01 -5.15
CA GLU A 50 18.78 -9.15 -6.61
C GLU A 50 18.07 -7.94 -7.25
N ILE A 51 16.93 -7.53 -6.69
CA ILE A 51 16.10 -6.46 -7.25
C ILE A 51 16.83 -5.11 -7.14
N ARG A 52 17.36 -4.80 -5.95
CA ARG A 52 18.10 -3.57 -5.67
C ARG A 52 19.33 -3.45 -6.55
N HIS A 53 20.10 -4.53 -6.71
CA HIS A 53 21.38 -4.48 -7.43
C HIS A 53 21.26 -4.67 -8.93
N TYR A 54 20.36 -5.51 -9.42
CA TYR A 54 20.35 -5.90 -10.83
C TYR A 54 19.06 -5.58 -11.57
N LYS A 55 17.90 -5.59 -10.90
CA LYS A 55 16.63 -5.36 -11.61
C LYS A 55 16.28 -3.89 -11.73
N TRP A 56 16.41 -3.10 -10.68
CA TRP A 56 16.11 -1.66 -10.72
C TRP A 56 17.16 -0.88 -11.51
N ALA A 57 16.77 -0.30 -12.65
CA ALA A 57 17.72 0.32 -13.57
C ALA A 57 18.30 1.62 -13.01
N ASN A 58 17.45 2.54 -12.54
CA ASN A 58 17.88 3.84 -12.05
C ASN A 58 18.25 3.79 -10.56
N LYS A 59 19.54 3.65 -10.25
CA LYS A 59 20.03 3.52 -8.86
C LYS A 59 19.78 4.74 -7.99
N THR A 60 19.66 5.93 -8.58
CA THR A 60 19.37 7.16 -7.82
C THR A 60 17.97 7.14 -7.20
N GLN A 61 17.00 6.50 -7.85
CA GLN A 61 15.63 6.38 -7.32
C GLN A 61 15.54 5.42 -6.13
N ILE A 62 16.52 4.54 -5.94
CA ILE A 62 16.53 3.55 -4.84
C ILE A 62 17.72 3.74 -3.90
N SER A 63 18.46 4.85 -4.00
CA SER A 63 19.63 5.09 -3.15
C SER A 63 19.25 5.32 -1.68
N HIS A 64 18.01 5.75 -1.42
CA HIS A 64 17.47 5.90 -0.07
C HIS A 64 17.02 4.59 0.56
N PHE A 65 16.98 3.49 -0.20
CA PHE A 65 16.69 2.18 0.36
C PHE A 65 17.92 1.66 1.13
N PRO A 66 17.71 0.92 2.23
CA PRO A 66 18.81 0.32 2.98
C PRO A 66 19.67 -0.59 2.09
N ALA A 67 20.98 -0.64 2.33
CA ALA A 67 21.85 -1.53 1.54
C ALA A 67 21.56 -3.01 1.85
N HIS A 68 21.28 -3.30 3.13
CA HIS A 68 20.96 -4.63 3.62
C HIS A 68 19.80 -4.55 4.61
N LEU A 69 19.01 -5.61 4.70
CA LEU A 69 17.86 -5.69 5.61
C LEU A 69 18.22 -6.36 6.95
N LEU A 70 19.49 -6.27 7.34
CA LEU A 70 19.97 -6.83 8.60
C LEU A 70 19.26 -6.12 9.76
N HIS A 71 19.01 -6.86 10.83
CA HIS A 71 18.39 -6.34 12.06
C HIS A 71 16.95 -5.80 11.91
N THR A 72 16.26 -6.06 10.79
CA THR A 72 14.84 -5.75 10.67
C THR A 72 13.98 -6.95 11.04
N THR A 73 13.02 -6.74 11.92
CA THR A 73 11.99 -7.73 12.23
C THR A 73 10.96 -7.77 11.10
N LYS A 74 10.85 -8.92 10.41
CA LYS A 74 9.80 -9.24 9.42
C LYS A 74 9.62 -8.18 8.31
N PRO A 75 10.67 -7.88 7.52
CA PRO A 75 10.54 -7.02 6.36
C PRO A 75 9.48 -7.54 5.38
N ILE A 76 8.66 -6.64 4.84
CA ILE A 76 7.65 -6.96 3.82
C ILE A 76 8.01 -6.21 2.54
N MET A 77 8.09 -6.94 1.42
CA MET A 77 8.38 -6.36 0.12
C MET A 77 7.19 -6.49 -0.82
N ALA A 78 7.07 -5.52 -1.71
CA ALA A 78 6.28 -5.64 -2.92
C ALA A 78 7.09 -5.07 -4.09
N TYR A 79 7.26 -5.86 -5.14
CA TYR A 79 7.98 -5.45 -6.35
C TYR A 79 7.20 -5.85 -7.59
N SER A 80 6.92 -4.87 -8.46
CA SER A 80 6.44 -5.10 -9.82
C SER A 80 7.55 -4.68 -10.80
N PRO A 81 7.98 -5.56 -11.72
CA PRO A 81 8.96 -5.18 -12.75
C PRO A 81 8.41 -4.17 -13.75
N GLY A 82 7.10 -3.91 -13.76
CA GLY A 82 6.44 -3.06 -14.74
C GLY A 82 6.37 -3.73 -16.12
N GLY A 83 5.44 -3.24 -16.94
CA GLY A 83 5.20 -3.75 -18.29
C GLY A 83 4.78 -2.63 -19.23
N ARG A 84 4.34 -2.96 -20.45
CA ARG A 84 3.94 -1.93 -21.45
C ARG A 84 2.79 -1.02 -20.98
N GLN A 85 2.01 -1.43 -19.97
CA GLN A 85 0.84 -0.70 -19.47
C GLN A 85 0.74 -0.64 -17.94
N ASN A 86 1.70 -1.22 -17.20
CA ASN A 86 1.64 -1.31 -15.74
C ASN A 86 2.82 -0.58 -15.13
N SER A 87 2.56 0.13 -14.03
CA SER A 87 3.62 0.78 -13.26
C SER A 87 4.64 -0.24 -12.76
N ARG A 88 5.88 0.24 -12.72
CA ARG A 88 6.99 -0.45 -12.10
C ARG A 88 7.14 0.13 -10.71
N PHE A 89 7.15 -0.71 -9.68
CA PHE A 89 7.36 -0.23 -8.32
C PHE A 89 8.22 -1.18 -7.51
N LEU A 90 8.92 -0.61 -6.53
CA LEU A 90 9.57 -1.33 -5.44
C LEU A 90 9.15 -0.66 -4.14
N GLN A 91 8.61 -1.45 -3.22
CA GLN A 91 8.24 -0.99 -1.89
C GLN A 91 8.74 -1.97 -0.83
N ILE A 92 9.33 -1.44 0.24
CA ILE A 92 9.85 -2.21 1.37
C ILE A 92 9.34 -1.59 2.65
N ARG A 93 8.57 -2.34 3.43
CA ARG A 93 8.10 -1.96 4.77
C ARG A 93 8.95 -2.65 5.83
N LEU A 94 9.51 -1.86 6.74
CA LEU A 94 10.36 -2.29 7.84
C LEU A 94 9.81 -1.77 9.16
N GLN A 95 9.89 -2.61 10.19
CA GLN A 95 9.76 -2.17 11.56
C GLN A 95 11.14 -1.84 12.12
N GLN A 96 11.25 -0.76 12.87
CA GLN A 96 12.50 -0.25 13.45
C GLN A 96 12.29 0.07 14.93
N SER A 97 13.34 0.44 15.66
CA SER A 97 13.17 0.95 17.03
C SER A 97 12.48 2.33 16.99
N PRO A 98 11.70 2.70 18.04
CA PRO A 98 11.10 4.02 18.13
C PRO A 98 12.12 5.17 18.01
N GLU A 99 13.33 4.98 18.55
CA GLU A 99 14.43 5.95 18.48
C GLU A 99 14.92 6.12 17.04
N GLN A 100 15.12 5.01 16.32
CA GLN A 100 15.49 5.03 14.90
C GLN A 100 14.41 5.70 14.06
N ILE A 101 13.13 5.42 14.31
CA ILE A 101 12.02 6.05 13.58
C ILE A 101 11.96 7.54 13.84
N LYS A 102 12.19 7.99 15.07
CA LYS A 102 12.28 9.42 15.39
C LYS A 102 13.42 10.10 14.63
N GLN A 103 14.58 9.45 14.53
CA GLN A 103 15.72 9.96 13.75
C GLN A 103 15.42 10.01 12.24
N LEU A 104 14.85 8.93 11.69
CA LEU A 104 14.45 8.84 10.29
C LEU A 104 13.40 9.89 9.95
N LEU A 105 12.39 10.07 10.80
CA LEU A 105 11.36 11.09 10.64
C LEU A 105 11.98 12.48 10.51
N HIS A 106 12.81 12.86 11.49
CA HIS A 106 13.49 14.16 11.48
C HIS A 106 14.43 14.34 10.28
N HIS A 107 15.10 13.27 9.84
CA HIS A 107 15.92 13.30 8.63
C HIS A 107 15.08 13.56 7.37
N TYR A 108 14.03 12.77 7.15
CA TYR A 108 13.23 12.85 5.94
C TYR A 108 12.36 14.11 5.86
N GLN A 109 11.90 14.63 7.01
CA GLN A 109 11.25 15.95 7.10
C GLN A 109 12.12 17.07 6.51
N LYS A 110 13.45 17.00 6.67
CA LYS A 110 14.37 18.04 6.19
C LYS A 110 14.68 17.97 4.70
N ILE A 111 14.69 16.76 4.13
CA ILE A 111 15.16 16.55 2.75
C ILE A 111 14.02 16.35 1.74
N ALA A 112 12.81 16.06 2.21
CA ALA A 112 11.65 15.88 1.35
C ALA A 112 11.31 17.16 0.58
N LYS A 113 10.86 16.99 -0.66
CA LYS A 113 10.36 18.07 -1.53
C LYS A 113 8.86 18.26 -1.41
N HIS A 114 8.12 17.20 -1.08
CA HIS A 114 6.70 17.25 -0.78
C HIS A 114 6.41 16.36 0.44
N GLN A 115 5.36 16.71 1.18
CA GLN A 115 4.91 15.98 2.36
C GLN A 115 3.40 15.79 2.30
N TYR A 116 2.94 14.61 2.70
CA TYR A 116 1.53 14.25 2.80
C TYR A 116 1.24 13.46 4.07
N GLN A 117 -0.03 13.32 4.44
CA GLN A 117 -0.49 12.56 5.59
C GLN A 117 -1.52 11.53 5.15
N GLY A 118 -1.19 10.24 5.26
CA GLY A 118 -2.00 9.13 4.75
C GLY A 118 -2.34 9.25 3.26
N GLY A 119 -3.32 8.47 2.80
CA GLY A 119 -3.81 8.51 1.41
C GLY A 119 -2.95 7.73 0.42
N ASP A 120 -3.32 7.81 -0.85
CA ASP A 120 -2.60 7.21 -1.98
C ASP A 120 -2.20 8.24 -3.04
N THR A 121 -1.59 7.77 -4.13
CA THR A 121 -1.18 8.67 -5.22
C THR A 121 -2.32 9.47 -5.85
N ASN A 122 -3.55 8.94 -5.88
CA ASN A 122 -4.70 9.67 -6.42
C ASN A 122 -5.13 10.78 -5.47
N ASP A 123 -5.11 10.53 -4.15
CA ASP A 123 -5.39 11.54 -3.14
C ASP A 123 -4.38 12.68 -3.22
N HIS A 124 -3.09 12.35 -3.30
CA HIS A 124 -2.01 13.33 -3.35
C HIS A 124 -2.04 14.19 -4.62
N LEU A 125 -2.42 13.60 -5.76
CA LEU A 125 -2.54 14.31 -7.03
C LEU A 125 -3.70 15.31 -7.06
N GLN A 126 -4.74 15.10 -6.25
CA GLN A 126 -5.88 16.01 -6.14
C GLN A 126 -5.57 17.27 -5.30
N GLN A 127 -4.49 17.25 -4.53
CA GLN A 127 -4.08 18.41 -3.73
C GLN A 127 -3.47 19.52 -4.59
N PRO A 128 -3.53 20.80 -4.17
CA PRO A 128 -2.84 21.89 -4.85
C PRO A 128 -1.35 21.60 -5.00
N HIS A 129 -0.84 21.67 -6.24
CA HIS A 129 0.54 21.30 -6.57
C HIS A 129 0.93 19.86 -6.21
N GLY A 130 -0.08 18.98 -6.15
CA GLY A 130 0.08 17.54 -5.90
C GLY A 130 1.03 16.85 -6.88
N VAL A 131 1.81 15.91 -6.36
CA VAL A 131 2.71 15.06 -7.15
C VAL A 131 2.31 13.60 -7.03
N ALA A 132 2.58 12.81 -8.07
CA ALA A 132 2.36 11.37 -7.99
C ALA A 132 3.32 10.76 -6.96
N THR A 133 2.79 9.84 -6.16
CA THR A 133 3.52 9.19 -5.05
C THR A 133 3.53 7.69 -5.25
N THR A 134 2.82 6.92 -4.42
CA THR A 134 2.71 5.48 -4.55
C THR A 134 1.42 5.00 -3.90
N PHE A 135 0.99 3.79 -4.24
CA PHE A 135 0.02 3.05 -3.44
C PHE A 135 0.74 2.26 -2.34
N PHE A 136 0.02 1.90 -1.28
CA PHE A 136 0.52 1.11 -0.17
C PHE A 136 0.55 -0.40 -0.51
N HIS A 137 1.37 -0.78 -1.49
CA HIS A 137 1.50 -2.13 -2.03
C HIS A 137 1.93 -3.20 -1.01
N THR A 138 2.56 -2.81 0.10
CA THR A 138 2.93 -3.71 1.21
C THR A 138 1.85 -3.84 2.28
N SER A 139 0.71 -3.18 2.12
CA SER A 139 -0.44 -3.31 3.00
C SER A 139 -1.27 -4.55 2.68
N GLN A 140 -2.10 -4.94 3.65
CA GLN A 140 -3.16 -5.93 3.46
C GLN A 140 -4.50 -5.25 3.11
N SER A 141 -4.52 -3.92 2.95
CA SER A 141 -5.75 -3.17 2.65
C SER A 141 -6.15 -3.36 1.19
N TYR A 142 -7.45 -3.44 0.93
CA TYR A 142 -7.99 -3.44 -0.43
C TYR A 142 -7.82 -2.07 -1.12
N THR A 143 -7.86 -0.98 -0.37
CA THR A 143 -7.73 0.38 -0.92
C THR A 143 -6.31 0.70 -1.36
N GLU A 144 -5.31 -0.05 -0.87
CA GLU A 144 -3.89 0.26 -1.05
C GLU A 144 -3.55 1.72 -0.71
N ALA A 145 -4.27 2.35 0.22
CA ALA A 145 -3.99 3.69 0.72
C ALA A 145 -3.26 3.64 2.07
N PHE A 146 -2.37 4.59 2.32
CA PHE A 146 -1.73 4.73 3.62
C PHE A 146 -2.73 5.23 4.67
N PRO A 147 -2.77 4.63 5.87
CA PRO A 147 -3.54 5.18 6.99
C PRO A 147 -3.09 6.59 7.32
N SER A 148 -4.01 7.41 7.88
CA SER A 148 -3.73 8.78 8.30
C SER A 148 -2.65 8.92 9.38
N THR A 149 -2.15 7.82 9.95
CA THR A 149 -1.01 7.80 10.87
C THR A 149 0.36 7.88 10.17
N TYR A 150 0.41 7.65 8.86
CA TYR A 150 1.63 7.71 8.08
C TYR A 150 1.90 9.13 7.58
N GLN A 151 3.12 9.64 7.81
CA GLN A 151 3.66 10.81 7.13
C GLN A 151 4.45 10.37 5.90
N ILE A 152 4.13 10.93 4.74
CA ILE A 152 4.70 10.54 3.46
C ILE A 152 5.64 11.65 2.97
N PHE A 153 6.89 11.28 2.72
CA PHE A 153 7.98 12.17 2.35
C PHE A 153 8.43 11.86 0.93
N VAL A 154 8.12 12.74 -0.01
CA VAL A 154 8.53 12.59 -1.41
C VAL A 154 9.88 13.24 -1.59
N LEU A 155 10.90 12.45 -1.91
CA LEU A 155 12.26 12.95 -2.11
C LEU A 155 12.42 13.60 -3.49
N LYS A 156 11.79 13.00 -4.49
CA LYS A 156 11.74 13.55 -5.84
C LYS A 156 10.53 13.00 -6.56
N ALA A 157 9.91 13.84 -7.38
CA ALA A 157 8.90 13.44 -8.33
C ALA A 157 9.17 14.14 -9.66
N GLN A 158 9.20 13.38 -10.74
CA GLN A 158 9.57 13.86 -12.07
C GLN A 158 8.47 13.45 -13.06
N PRO A 159 7.54 14.37 -13.38
CA PRO A 159 6.56 14.10 -14.41
C PRO A 159 7.27 14.02 -15.78
N GLN A 160 6.87 13.05 -16.59
CA GLN A 160 7.34 12.87 -17.97
C GLN A 160 6.16 12.78 -18.95
N GLY A 161 4.95 13.09 -18.48
CA GLY A 161 3.78 13.22 -19.33
C GLY A 161 3.70 14.56 -20.05
N ARG A 162 2.59 14.75 -20.76
CA ARG A 162 2.28 15.98 -21.51
C ARG A 162 1.47 16.97 -20.64
N PRO A 163 1.40 18.27 -21.00
CA PRO A 163 0.46 19.20 -20.36
C PRO A 163 -0.97 18.62 -20.30
N GLY A 164 -1.63 18.80 -19.16
CA GLY A 164 -2.95 18.18 -18.87
C GLY A 164 -2.89 16.72 -18.38
N PHE A 165 -1.79 15.99 -18.64
CA PHE A 165 -1.60 14.58 -18.23
C PHE A 165 -0.17 14.34 -17.74
N LYS A 166 0.35 15.28 -16.92
CA LYS A 166 1.78 15.33 -16.53
C LYS A 166 2.29 14.05 -15.88
N TRP A 167 1.41 13.33 -15.17
CA TRP A 167 1.73 12.12 -14.42
C TRP A 167 1.32 10.82 -15.12
N TYR A 168 0.88 10.87 -16.38
CA TYR A 168 0.66 9.66 -17.18
C TYR A 168 1.96 8.86 -17.39
N ARG A 169 3.10 9.56 -17.38
CA ARG A 169 4.43 8.96 -17.28
C ARG A 169 5.25 9.70 -16.25
N GLY A 170 6.22 9.00 -15.68
CA GLY A 170 7.22 9.64 -14.84
C GLY A 170 7.73 8.72 -13.76
N SER A 171 8.37 9.32 -12.76
CA SER A 171 8.84 8.56 -11.60
C SER A 171 8.79 9.41 -10.35
N SER A 172 8.56 8.77 -9.22
CA SER A 172 8.83 9.39 -7.93
C SER A 172 9.33 8.36 -6.94
N TYR A 173 9.94 8.85 -5.86
CA TYR A 173 10.46 7.99 -4.80
C TYR A 173 10.52 8.73 -3.48
N GLY A 174 10.47 7.97 -2.40
CA GLY A 174 10.47 8.52 -1.06
C GLY A 174 10.25 7.48 0.02
N VAL A 175 9.79 7.97 1.17
CA VAL A 175 9.45 7.12 2.31
C VAL A 175 8.08 7.49 2.88
N ALA A 176 7.42 6.56 3.56
CA ALA A 176 6.29 6.83 4.44
C ALA A 176 6.62 6.31 5.84
N ILE A 177 6.38 7.10 6.88
CA ILE A 177 6.79 6.80 8.26
C ILE A 177 5.57 6.86 9.16
N ASN A 178 5.39 5.81 9.96
CA ASN A 178 4.42 5.79 11.04
C ASN A 178 5.17 5.69 12.37
N SER A 179 5.18 6.81 13.11
CA SER A 179 5.86 6.90 14.41
C SER A 179 5.18 6.08 15.51
N ILE A 180 3.89 5.77 15.37
CA ILE A 180 3.11 5.03 16.37
C ILE A 180 3.46 3.54 16.31
N SER A 181 3.51 2.96 15.12
CA SER A 181 3.87 1.55 14.91
C SER A 181 5.37 1.31 14.76
N ALA A 182 6.17 2.37 14.81
CA ALA A 182 7.60 2.36 14.55
C ALA A 182 7.95 1.72 13.19
N GLU A 183 7.23 2.14 12.14
CA GLU A 183 7.35 1.60 10.79
C GLU A 183 7.84 2.65 9.80
N ILE A 184 8.64 2.20 8.82
CA ILE A 184 9.01 2.96 7.65
C ILE A 184 8.79 2.13 6.39
N VAL A 185 8.26 2.77 5.35
CA VAL A 185 8.01 2.22 4.03
C VAL A 185 8.86 2.98 3.04
N TYR A 186 9.87 2.33 2.47
CA TYR A 186 10.65 2.86 1.36
C TYR A 186 9.95 2.54 0.05
N TRP A 187 9.85 3.50 -0.85
CA TRP A 187 9.21 3.28 -2.15
C TRP A 187 9.94 4.01 -3.29
N ALA A 188 9.82 3.41 -4.47
CA ALA A 188 10.17 3.99 -5.77
C ALA A 188 9.17 3.47 -6.80
N GLU A 189 8.63 4.37 -7.63
CA GLU A 189 7.61 4.03 -8.62
C GLU A 189 7.87 4.77 -9.95
N GLU A 190 7.63 4.07 -11.05
CA GLU A 190 7.67 4.57 -12.42
C GLU A 190 6.36 4.21 -13.15
N TRP A 191 5.80 5.17 -13.88
CA TRP A 191 4.59 5.03 -14.71
C TRP A 191 4.90 5.27 -16.19
#